data_AF-A0A0Q9X4B0-F1
#
_entry.id   AF-A0A0Q9X4B0-F1
#
_cell.length_a   1.000
_cell.length_b   1.000
_cell.length_c   1.000
_cell.angle_alpha   90.00
_cell.angle_beta   90.00
_cell.angle_gamma   90.00
#
_symmetry.space_group_name_H-M   'P 1'
#
loop_
_entity.id
_entity.type
_entity.pdbx_description
1 polymer ?
#
loop_
_entity_poly.entity_id
_entity_poly.type
_entity_poly.pdbx_seq_one_letter_code
_entity_poly.pdbx_strand_id
1 'polypeptide(L)'
;MLSEICERIPEIGYLLLYFMKIHCKLQTRKNSQHPYQFKTSVYRQICEATDDKIVNCLVRDLDLLEKENTAIYLWLLPDIYREFKSIAINNNEILRITLRCVDAKNVRDIIYSVAQGKLAIFKHDCIIECIRESLDYETYEQFCLWQLIQAHDVPLKSIQDLLPELEAANHPEALSHMLLLLKNEEPTNEIIRLMLSREAKARGDSFVTSALRFWCQRYEEKLSEIIASLLTSKYPSSSPNKRKRPTKSSSASSSIPSADQVLNHLEHYRRSCRHGTGTGLYVHDMMQRALQSAYSHSNDSTKKQFSDLFALAAEDETSAVGRRGGSGRGRKQPLNKKDSNIHNTGNKKNSEILKTVYSSDDNSSEEDWSKHKISQAAKKRKKNIPDSE
;
A
#
# COMPACT_ATOMS: atom_id res chain seq x y z
N MET A 1 -44.57 13.88 -24.93
CA MET A 1 -44.30 12.45 -25.20
C MET A 1 -42.96 11.97 -24.62
N LEU A 2 -41.80 11.93 -25.29
CA LEU A 2 -40.59 11.34 -24.62
C LEU A 2 -40.20 12.06 -23.32
N SER A 3 -40.05 13.39 -23.37
CA SER A 3 -39.89 14.27 -22.19
C SER A 3 -40.95 13.96 -21.11
N GLU A 4 -42.23 14.14 -21.44
CA GLU A 4 -43.39 13.84 -20.59
C GLU A 4 -43.44 12.41 -20.00
N ILE A 5 -42.90 11.40 -20.68
CA ILE A 5 -42.77 10.04 -20.14
C ILE A 5 -41.72 10.01 -19.03
N CYS A 6 -40.61 10.74 -19.19
CA CYS A 6 -39.56 10.87 -18.17
C CYS A 6 -40.02 11.71 -16.97
N GLU A 7 -40.88 12.71 -17.19
CA GLU A 7 -41.52 13.49 -16.12
C GLU A 7 -42.51 12.65 -15.29
N ARG A 8 -43.24 11.72 -15.93
CA ARG A 8 -44.26 10.87 -15.29
C ARG A 8 -43.73 9.54 -14.73
N ILE A 9 -42.59 9.07 -15.23
CA ILE A 9 -41.98 7.77 -14.90
C ILE A 9 -40.47 7.98 -14.73
N PRO A 10 -39.98 8.45 -13.56
CA PRO A 10 -38.57 8.74 -13.33
C PRO A 10 -37.67 7.49 -13.47
N GLU A 11 -38.24 6.30 -13.36
CA GLU A 11 -37.57 5.00 -13.52
C GLU A 11 -37.19 4.69 -14.98
N ILE A 12 -37.78 5.39 -15.96
CA ILE A 12 -37.70 5.01 -17.37
C ILE A 12 -36.26 4.95 -17.90
N GLY A 13 -35.37 5.80 -17.40
CA GLY A 13 -33.97 5.86 -17.80
C GLY A 13 -33.23 4.56 -17.46
N TYR A 14 -33.31 4.10 -16.21
CA TYR A 14 -32.67 2.84 -15.81
C TYR A 14 -33.39 1.61 -16.35
N LEU A 15 -34.72 1.65 -16.47
CA LEU A 15 -35.50 0.59 -17.09
C LEU A 15 -35.09 0.40 -18.56
N LEU A 16 -34.78 1.47 -19.28
CA LEU A 16 -34.23 1.39 -20.63
C LEU A 16 -32.83 0.78 -20.65
N LEU A 17 -31.92 1.18 -19.75
CA LEU A 17 -30.57 0.59 -19.65
C LEU A 17 -30.63 -0.92 -19.37
N TYR A 18 -31.51 -1.35 -18.45
CA TYR A 18 -31.78 -2.75 -18.16
C TYR A 18 -32.37 -3.49 -19.38
N PHE A 19 -33.38 -2.92 -20.03
CA PHE A 19 -34.00 -3.48 -21.24
C PHE A 19 -32.97 -3.67 -22.37
N MET A 20 -32.09 -2.69 -22.61
CA MET A 20 -31.05 -2.78 -23.65
C MET A 20 -30.10 -3.94 -23.39
N LYS A 21 -29.75 -4.20 -22.11
CA LYS A 21 -28.92 -5.35 -21.73
C LYS A 21 -29.64 -6.69 -21.92
N ILE A 22 -30.90 -6.79 -21.51
CA ILE A 22 -31.72 -7.99 -21.70
C ILE A 22 -31.91 -8.28 -23.20
N HIS A 23 -32.28 -7.27 -23.98
CA HIS A 23 -32.41 -7.37 -25.44
C HIS A 23 -31.10 -7.84 -26.09
N CYS A 24 -29.95 -7.25 -25.75
CA CYS A 24 -28.65 -7.66 -26.27
C CYS A 24 -28.36 -9.15 -25.95
N LYS A 25 -28.54 -9.57 -24.69
CA LYS A 25 -28.36 -10.97 -24.28
C LYS A 25 -29.31 -11.94 -24.99
N LEU A 26 -30.53 -11.53 -25.32
CA LEU A 26 -31.47 -12.33 -26.08
C LEU A 26 -31.07 -12.46 -27.56
N GLN A 27 -30.55 -11.40 -28.19
CA GLN A 27 -30.08 -11.46 -29.58
C GLN A 27 -28.82 -12.33 -29.72
N THR A 28 -27.81 -12.16 -28.86
CA THR A 28 -26.60 -13.01 -28.87
C THR A 28 -26.91 -14.49 -28.57
N ARG A 29 -27.98 -14.78 -27.81
CA ARG A 29 -28.48 -16.16 -27.61
C ARG A 29 -29.18 -16.74 -28.85
N LYS A 30 -29.90 -15.92 -29.64
CA LYS A 30 -30.57 -16.35 -30.88
C LYS A 30 -29.59 -16.55 -32.04
N ASN A 31 -28.52 -15.77 -32.08
CA ASN A 31 -27.46 -15.90 -33.08
C ASN A 31 -26.10 -15.55 -32.44
N SER A 32 -25.27 -16.57 -32.22
CA SER A 32 -23.93 -16.42 -31.63
C SER A 32 -22.94 -15.67 -32.51
N GLN A 33 -23.24 -15.47 -33.80
CA GLN A 33 -22.45 -14.65 -34.72
C GLN A 33 -22.80 -13.16 -34.66
N HIS A 34 -23.87 -12.76 -33.96
CA HIS A 34 -24.13 -11.34 -33.73
C HIS A 34 -23.22 -10.80 -32.61
N PRO A 35 -22.43 -9.74 -32.88
CA PRO A 35 -21.59 -9.13 -31.86
C PRO A 35 -22.47 -8.56 -30.74
N TYR A 36 -21.95 -8.61 -29.51
CA TYR A 36 -22.60 -8.00 -28.36
C TYR A 36 -22.61 -6.47 -28.55
N GLN A 37 -23.79 -5.87 -28.70
CA GLN A 37 -23.97 -4.44 -28.94
C GLN A 37 -25.04 -3.86 -28.02
N PHE A 38 -24.60 -3.18 -26.96
CA PHE A 38 -25.46 -2.43 -26.05
C PHE A 38 -25.80 -1.07 -26.71
N LYS A 39 -27.06 -0.86 -27.12
CA LYS A 39 -27.44 0.28 -27.96
C LYS A 39 -27.66 1.58 -27.17
N THR A 40 -26.57 2.20 -26.74
CA THR A 40 -26.60 3.47 -25.97
C THR A 40 -27.24 4.65 -26.71
N SER A 41 -27.37 4.61 -28.04
CA SER A 41 -28.00 5.68 -28.82
C SER A 41 -29.44 5.98 -28.38
N VAL A 42 -30.22 4.96 -27.99
CA VAL A 42 -31.60 5.14 -27.51
C VAL A 42 -31.64 5.81 -26.14
N TYR A 43 -30.64 5.54 -25.29
CA TYR A 43 -30.51 6.21 -23.99
C TYR A 43 -30.11 7.68 -24.16
N ARG A 44 -29.22 8.00 -25.10
CA ARG A 44 -28.85 9.39 -25.44
C ARG A 44 -30.06 10.21 -25.91
N GLN A 45 -30.93 9.61 -26.71
CA GLN A 45 -32.20 10.24 -27.13
C GLN A 45 -33.15 10.55 -25.96
N ILE A 46 -33.10 9.79 -24.85
CA ILE A 46 -33.82 10.14 -23.63
C ILE A 46 -33.16 11.33 -22.92
N CYS A 47 -31.83 11.33 -22.75
CA CYS A 47 -31.11 12.47 -22.15
C CYS A 47 -31.36 13.78 -22.93
N GLU A 48 -31.30 13.72 -24.26
CA GLU A 48 -31.61 14.81 -25.18
C GLU A 48 -33.08 15.28 -25.03
N ALA A 49 -34.02 14.36 -24.80
CA ALA A 49 -35.43 14.69 -24.54
C ALA A 49 -35.70 15.25 -23.14
N THR A 50 -34.72 15.22 -22.22
CA THR A 50 -34.79 15.84 -20.89
C THR A 50 -33.95 17.13 -20.77
N ASP A 51 -33.33 17.59 -21.86
CA ASP A 51 -32.44 18.77 -21.92
C ASP A 51 -31.32 18.77 -20.85
N ASP A 52 -30.83 17.58 -20.50
CA ASP A 52 -29.84 17.37 -19.45
C ASP A 52 -28.62 16.58 -19.96
N LYS A 53 -27.48 16.76 -19.30
CA LYS A 53 -26.22 16.13 -19.70
C LYS A 53 -26.31 14.63 -19.45
N ILE A 54 -25.83 13.83 -20.41
CA ILE A 54 -25.81 12.37 -20.33
C ILE A 54 -25.13 11.85 -19.05
N VAL A 55 -24.14 12.57 -18.48
CA VAL A 55 -23.54 12.24 -17.18
C VAL A 55 -24.52 12.41 -16.01
N ASN A 56 -25.22 13.55 -15.94
CA ASN A 56 -26.21 13.85 -14.90
C ASN A 56 -27.37 12.83 -14.95
N CYS A 57 -27.91 12.58 -16.14
CA CYS A 57 -28.92 11.55 -16.37
C CYS A 57 -28.43 10.17 -15.92
N LEU A 58 -27.21 9.78 -16.30
CA LEU A 58 -26.66 8.48 -15.97
C LEU A 58 -26.44 8.32 -14.46
N VAL A 59 -25.95 9.34 -13.75
CA VAL A 59 -25.85 9.31 -12.29
C VAL A 59 -27.24 9.20 -11.65
N ARG A 60 -28.19 10.06 -12.05
CA ARG A 60 -29.56 10.08 -11.51
C ARG A 60 -30.27 8.74 -11.69
N ASP A 61 -30.22 8.18 -12.89
CA ASP A 61 -30.87 6.90 -13.20
C ASP A 61 -30.20 5.73 -12.46
N LEU A 62 -28.86 5.78 -12.25
CA LEU A 62 -28.12 4.75 -11.54
C LEU A 62 -28.28 4.80 -10.01
N ASP A 63 -28.37 5.98 -9.41
CA ASP A 63 -28.66 6.17 -7.98
C ASP A 63 -30.11 5.76 -7.65
N LEU A 64 -31.06 5.98 -8.56
CA LEU A 64 -32.42 5.41 -8.48
C LEU A 64 -32.40 3.88 -8.58
N LEU A 65 -31.69 3.31 -9.58
CA LEU A 65 -31.58 1.86 -9.75
C LEU A 65 -30.89 1.16 -8.58
N GLU A 66 -29.90 1.79 -7.94
CA GLU A 66 -29.20 1.26 -6.77
C GLU A 66 -30.16 1.05 -5.60
N LYS A 67 -30.97 2.07 -5.30
CA LYS A 67 -31.97 2.10 -4.22
C LYS A 67 -33.11 1.11 -4.45
N GLU A 68 -33.59 1.01 -5.69
CA GLU A 68 -34.69 0.11 -6.06
C GLU A 68 -34.23 -1.35 -6.21
N ASN A 69 -33.07 -1.59 -6.82
CA ASN A 69 -32.54 -2.93 -6.99
C ASN A 69 -31.01 -2.99 -7.21
N THR A 70 -30.28 -3.00 -6.11
CA THR A 70 -28.82 -3.19 -6.04
C THR A 70 -28.31 -4.37 -6.88
N ALA A 71 -29.05 -5.49 -6.95
CA ALA A 71 -28.63 -6.66 -7.73
C ALA A 71 -28.71 -6.41 -9.25
N ILE A 72 -29.70 -5.66 -9.73
CA ILE A 72 -29.78 -5.23 -11.13
C ILE A 72 -28.72 -4.16 -11.42
N TYR A 73 -28.49 -3.19 -10.52
CA TYR A 73 -27.41 -2.21 -10.62
C TYR A 73 -26.04 -2.88 -10.82
N LEU A 74 -25.64 -3.74 -9.89
CA LEU A 74 -24.35 -4.45 -9.92
C LEU A 74 -24.24 -5.38 -11.13
N TRP A 75 -25.34 -6.05 -11.50
CA TRP A 75 -25.38 -6.85 -12.71
C TRP A 75 -25.15 -6.01 -13.96
N LEU A 76 -25.75 -4.81 -14.04
CA LEU A 76 -25.66 -3.86 -15.16
C LEU A 76 -24.26 -3.22 -15.29
N LEU A 77 -23.59 -2.95 -14.17
CA LEU A 77 -22.35 -2.19 -14.02
C LEU A 77 -21.25 -2.41 -15.10
N PRO A 78 -20.88 -3.65 -15.49
CA PRO A 78 -19.81 -3.86 -16.48
C PRO A 78 -20.14 -3.33 -17.90
N ASP A 79 -21.43 -3.20 -18.22
CA ASP A 79 -21.86 -2.60 -19.48
C ASP A 79 -21.85 -1.07 -19.41
N ILE A 80 -22.17 -0.47 -18.25
CA ILE A 80 -22.10 0.98 -18.06
C ILE A 80 -20.67 1.49 -18.27
N TYR A 81 -19.69 0.91 -17.56
CA TYR A 81 -18.29 1.33 -17.65
C TYR A 81 -17.66 1.05 -19.03
N ARG A 82 -18.13 0.05 -19.77
CA ARG A 82 -17.65 -0.24 -21.13
C ARG A 82 -18.22 0.72 -22.17
N GLU A 83 -19.51 1.01 -22.12
CA GLU A 83 -20.24 1.76 -23.16
C GLU A 83 -20.27 3.27 -22.92
N PHE A 84 -20.24 3.68 -21.65
CA PHE A 84 -20.13 5.08 -21.21
C PHE A 84 -18.71 5.38 -20.68
N LYS A 85 -17.68 4.71 -21.24
CA LYS A 85 -16.29 4.76 -20.75
C LYS A 85 -15.73 6.17 -20.55
N SER A 86 -16.09 7.13 -21.41
CA SER A 86 -15.67 8.53 -21.33
C SER A 86 -16.42 9.38 -20.30
N ILE A 87 -17.35 8.77 -19.56
CA ILE A 87 -18.23 9.41 -18.57
C ILE A 87 -18.10 8.70 -17.21
N ALA A 88 -17.95 7.37 -17.20
CA ALA A 88 -17.99 6.54 -16.00
C ALA A 88 -16.61 6.24 -15.39
N ILE A 89 -15.53 6.13 -16.18
CA ILE A 89 -14.19 5.89 -15.62
C ILE A 89 -13.74 7.09 -14.81
N ASN A 90 -13.23 6.84 -13.60
CA ASN A 90 -12.82 7.87 -12.62
C ASN A 90 -13.94 8.87 -12.28
N ASN A 91 -15.21 8.45 -12.37
CA ASN A 91 -16.36 9.25 -11.99
C ASN A 91 -16.73 8.99 -10.51
N ASN A 92 -16.55 10.00 -9.66
CA ASN A 92 -16.71 9.84 -8.21
C ASN A 92 -18.15 9.58 -7.78
N GLU A 93 -19.14 10.16 -8.48
CA GLU A 93 -20.56 9.94 -8.22
C GLU A 93 -20.97 8.48 -8.52
N ILE A 94 -20.62 7.96 -9.71
CA ILE A 94 -20.92 6.57 -10.11
C ILE A 94 -20.12 5.57 -9.26
N LEU A 95 -18.87 5.89 -8.91
CA LEU A 95 -18.05 5.13 -7.97
C LEU A 95 -18.70 5.06 -6.59
N ARG A 96 -19.17 6.19 -6.05
CA ARG A 96 -19.79 6.25 -4.72
C ARG A 96 -21.11 5.48 -4.67
N ILE A 97 -21.93 5.55 -5.72
CA ILE A 97 -23.12 4.69 -5.85
C ILE A 97 -22.71 3.20 -5.81
N THR A 98 -21.59 2.81 -6.44
CA THR A 98 -21.07 1.43 -6.34
C THR A 98 -20.62 1.08 -4.92
N LEU A 99 -19.87 1.97 -4.25
CA LEU A 99 -19.30 1.69 -2.93
C LEU A 99 -20.36 1.62 -1.83
N ARG A 100 -21.40 2.47 -1.89
CA ARG A 100 -22.53 2.48 -0.97
C ARG A 100 -23.34 1.17 -0.96
N CYS A 101 -23.30 0.40 -2.06
CA CYS A 101 -24.23 -0.70 -2.30
C CYS A 101 -23.58 -2.11 -2.35
N VAL A 102 -22.27 -2.22 -2.14
CA VAL A 102 -21.57 -3.52 -2.16
C VAL A 102 -21.60 -4.22 -0.81
N ASP A 103 -21.63 -5.56 -0.83
CA ASP A 103 -21.25 -6.42 0.28
C ASP A 103 -19.99 -7.23 -0.08
N ALA A 104 -19.53 -8.09 0.83
CA ALA A 104 -18.37 -8.94 0.63
C ALA A 104 -18.47 -9.94 -0.55
N LYS A 105 -19.69 -10.24 -1.05
CA LYS A 105 -19.91 -11.07 -2.24
C LYS A 105 -19.83 -10.20 -3.50
N ASN A 106 -20.48 -9.05 -3.46
CA ASN A 106 -20.57 -8.10 -4.56
C ASN A 106 -19.19 -7.51 -4.89
N VAL A 107 -18.41 -7.08 -3.88
CA VAL A 107 -17.05 -6.54 -4.12
C VAL A 107 -16.13 -7.60 -4.71
N ARG A 108 -16.22 -8.87 -4.27
CA ARG A 108 -15.51 -10.01 -4.87
C ARG A 108 -15.87 -10.21 -6.34
N ASP A 109 -17.15 -10.15 -6.68
CA ASP A 109 -17.62 -10.39 -8.06
C ASP A 109 -17.30 -9.19 -9.00
N ILE A 110 -17.20 -7.98 -8.44
CA ILE A 110 -16.59 -6.82 -9.12
C ILE A 110 -15.09 -7.07 -9.36
N ILE A 111 -14.33 -7.47 -8.33
CA ILE A 111 -12.89 -7.79 -8.45
C ILE A 111 -12.65 -8.88 -9.51
N TYR A 112 -13.47 -9.94 -9.53
CA TYR A 112 -13.43 -10.96 -10.57
C TYR A 112 -13.77 -10.41 -11.97
N SER A 113 -14.66 -9.43 -12.07
CA SER A 113 -14.98 -8.76 -13.34
C SER A 113 -13.84 -7.87 -13.84
N VAL A 114 -13.11 -7.22 -12.93
CA VAL A 114 -11.91 -6.43 -13.24
C VAL A 114 -10.77 -7.35 -13.69
N ALA A 115 -10.42 -8.37 -12.89
CA ALA A 115 -9.36 -9.33 -13.22
C ALA A 115 -9.60 -10.13 -14.51
N GLN A 116 -10.86 -10.24 -14.95
CA GLN A 116 -11.23 -10.86 -16.23
C GLN A 116 -11.29 -9.84 -17.41
N GLY A 117 -10.91 -8.59 -17.21
CA GLY A 117 -10.94 -7.52 -18.22
C GLY A 117 -12.34 -7.10 -18.67
N LYS A 118 -13.39 -7.46 -17.90
CA LYS A 118 -14.81 -7.20 -18.24
C LYS A 118 -15.32 -5.86 -17.72
N LEU A 119 -14.66 -5.33 -16.71
CA LEU A 119 -14.96 -4.08 -16.04
C LEU A 119 -13.67 -3.30 -15.82
N ALA A 120 -13.68 -2.00 -16.10
CA ALA A 120 -12.60 -1.08 -15.74
C ALA A 120 -13.26 0.16 -15.12
N ILE A 121 -13.14 0.30 -13.81
CA ILE A 121 -13.61 1.45 -13.03
C ILE A 121 -12.58 2.58 -13.13
N PHE A 122 -11.30 2.22 -13.01
CA PHE A 122 -10.21 3.18 -12.93
C PHE A 122 -9.37 3.28 -14.21
N LYS A 123 -8.78 4.46 -14.40
CA LYS A 123 -7.61 4.70 -15.26
C LYS A 123 -6.56 5.45 -14.43
N HIS A 124 -5.28 5.16 -14.63
CA HIS A 124 -4.20 5.76 -13.81
C HIS A 124 -4.20 7.31 -13.84
N ASP A 125 -4.58 7.92 -14.96
CA ASP A 125 -4.73 9.37 -15.08
C ASP A 125 -5.95 9.84 -14.25
N CYS A 126 -5.73 10.70 -13.25
CA CYS A 126 -6.74 11.26 -12.32
C CYS A 126 -7.29 10.33 -11.23
N ILE A 127 -6.84 9.07 -11.07
CA ILE A 127 -7.32 8.21 -9.98
C ILE A 127 -7.06 8.79 -8.57
N ILE A 128 -6.00 9.60 -8.43
CA ILE A 128 -5.67 10.28 -7.18
C ILE A 128 -6.78 11.21 -6.68
N GLU A 129 -7.53 11.87 -7.58
CA GLU A 129 -8.64 12.74 -7.19
C GLU A 129 -9.87 11.94 -6.72
N CYS A 130 -10.09 10.75 -7.29
CA CYS A 130 -11.10 9.81 -6.80
C CYS A 130 -10.78 9.36 -5.37
N ILE A 131 -9.51 9.16 -5.07
CA ILE A 131 -9.08 8.78 -3.72
C ILE A 131 -9.23 9.97 -2.76
N ARG A 132 -8.88 11.19 -3.16
CA ARG A 132 -9.08 12.40 -2.32
C ARG A 132 -10.54 12.58 -1.91
N GLU A 133 -11.48 12.52 -2.86
CA GLU A 133 -12.91 12.66 -2.55
C GLU A 133 -13.43 11.52 -1.65
N SER A 134 -12.83 10.33 -1.77
CA SER A 134 -13.20 9.17 -0.95
C SER A 134 -12.73 9.20 0.51
N LEU A 135 -11.84 10.13 0.89
CA LEU A 135 -11.32 10.20 2.28
C LEU A 135 -12.43 10.54 3.30
N ASP A 136 -13.50 11.19 2.85
CA ASP A 136 -14.71 11.51 3.64
C ASP A 136 -15.82 10.43 3.50
N TYR A 137 -15.56 9.29 2.83
CA TYR A 137 -16.55 8.21 2.69
C TYR A 137 -16.54 7.29 3.92
N GLU A 138 -17.62 6.53 4.15
CA GLU A 138 -17.68 5.60 5.28
C GLU A 138 -16.59 4.52 5.23
N THR A 139 -16.14 4.06 6.40
CA THR A 139 -15.07 3.05 6.56
C THR A 139 -15.19 1.85 5.61
N TYR A 140 -16.40 1.32 5.40
CA TYR A 140 -16.60 0.17 4.49
C TYR A 140 -16.53 0.55 3.00
N GLU A 141 -17.01 1.74 2.63
CA GLU A 141 -16.83 2.30 1.28
C GLU A 141 -15.34 2.46 0.97
N GLN A 142 -14.55 3.00 1.91
CA GLN A 142 -13.10 3.13 1.76
C GLN A 142 -12.41 1.77 1.66
N PHE A 143 -12.74 0.79 2.52
CA PHE A 143 -12.16 -0.56 2.40
C PHE A 143 -12.49 -1.21 1.05
N CYS A 144 -13.72 -1.10 0.56
CA CYS A 144 -14.09 -1.60 -0.76
C CYS A 144 -13.33 -0.89 -1.88
N LEU A 145 -13.21 0.44 -1.83
CA LEU A 145 -12.44 1.22 -2.79
C LEU A 145 -10.99 0.76 -2.87
N TRP A 146 -10.31 0.60 -1.75
CA TRP A 146 -8.92 0.15 -1.71
C TRP A 146 -8.74 -1.27 -2.27
N GLN A 147 -9.71 -2.17 -2.07
CA GLN A 147 -9.71 -3.48 -2.75
C GLN A 147 -9.92 -3.36 -4.26
N LEU A 148 -10.76 -2.43 -4.72
CA LEU A 148 -10.96 -2.17 -6.15
C LEU A 148 -9.75 -1.51 -6.82
N ILE A 149 -9.06 -0.59 -6.14
CA ILE A 149 -7.81 0.02 -6.61
C ILE A 149 -6.73 -1.06 -6.78
N GLN A 150 -6.57 -1.93 -5.77
CA GLN A 150 -5.64 -3.05 -5.83
C GLN A 150 -5.97 -4.01 -6.97
N ALA A 151 -7.26 -4.29 -7.22
CA ALA A 151 -7.69 -5.17 -8.32
C ALA A 151 -7.47 -4.61 -9.74
N HIS A 152 -7.16 -3.31 -9.88
CA HIS A 152 -6.79 -2.67 -11.15
C HIS A 152 -5.26 -2.57 -11.35
N ASP A 153 -4.45 -3.21 -10.51
CA ASP A 153 -2.98 -3.16 -10.53
C ASP A 153 -2.44 -1.71 -10.58
N VAL A 154 -3.08 -0.80 -9.84
CA VAL A 154 -2.72 0.62 -9.83
C VAL A 154 -1.33 0.78 -9.18
N PRO A 155 -0.32 1.29 -9.89
CA PRO A 155 1.03 1.42 -9.35
C PRO A 155 1.05 2.51 -8.27
N LEU A 156 1.81 2.28 -7.20
CA LEU A 156 1.95 3.24 -6.08
C LEU A 156 2.30 4.65 -6.57
N LYS A 157 3.11 4.77 -7.63
CA LYS A 157 3.49 6.05 -8.25
C LYS A 157 2.30 6.93 -8.68
N SER A 158 1.14 6.36 -8.98
CA SER A 158 -0.08 7.12 -9.34
C SER A 158 -0.81 7.72 -8.15
N ILE A 159 -0.46 7.34 -6.91
CA ILE A 159 -1.19 7.69 -5.67
C ILE A 159 -0.27 8.13 -4.52
N GLN A 160 1.04 7.94 -4.63
CA GLN A 160 2.04 8.27 -3.60
C GLN A 160 2.01 9.74 -3.16
N ASP A 161 1.55 10.66 -4.02
CA ASP A 161 1.52 12.09 -3.72
C ASP A 161 0.49 12.44 -2.64
N LEU A 162 -0.42 11.51 -2.30
CA LEU A 162 -1.29 11.57 -1.12
C LEU A 162 -0.52 11.39 0.20
N LEU A 163 0.70 10.83 0.20
CA LEU A 163 1.43 10.50 1.43
C LEU A 163 1.60 11.67 2.42
N PRO A 164 1.81 12.94 2.01
CA PRO A 164 1.83 14.09 2.93
C PRO A 164 0.44 14.50 3.44
N GLU A 165 -0.65 14.16 2.73
CA GLU A 165 -2.02 14.58 3.00
C GLU A 165 -2.75 13.68 4.02
N LEU A 166 -2.31 12.44 4.21
CA LEU A 166 -3.05 11.46 5.01
C LEU A 166 -2.83 11.58 6.53
N GLU A 167 -3.88 11.92 7.30
CA GLU A 167 -3.79 12.03 8.76
C GLU A 167 -4.15 10.74 9.51
N ALA A 168 -3.33 10.35 10.50
CA ALA A 168 -3.53 9.13 11.30
C ALA A 168 -4.79 9.14 12.20
N ALA A 169 -5.43 10.29 12.37
CA ALA A 169 -6.70 10.43 13.11
C ALA A 169 -7.93 10.46 12.18
N ASN A 170 -7.75 10.79 10.90
CA ASN A 170 -8.85 11.08 9.98
C ASN A 170 -8.98 10.02 8.88
N HIS A 171 -7.85 9.47 8.38
CA HIS A 171 -7.80 8.56 7.23
C HIS A 171 -7.14 7.20 7.58
N PRO A 172 -7.60 6.48 8.62
CA PRO A 172 -6.95 5.24 9.08
C PRO A 172 -7.04 4.09 8.06
N GLU A 173 -8.10 4.01 7.25
CA GLU A 173 -8.29 3.03 6.18
C GLU A 173 -7.23 3.23 5.08
N ALA A 174 -7.11 4.47 4.58
CA ALA A 174 -6.13 4.85 3.58
C ALA A 174 -4.68 4.61 4.05
N LEU A 175 -4.35 4.99 5.30
CA LEU A 175 -3.01 4.74 5.85
C LEU A 175 -2.72 3.25 6.06
N SER A 176 -3.73 2.46 6.44
CA SER A 176 -3.59 1.01 6.57
C SER A 176 -3.32 0.36 5.21
N HIS A 177 -4.03 0.75 4.16
CA HIS A 177 -3.79 0.21 2.81
C HIS A 177 -2.47 0.70 2.22
N MET A 178 -2.14 1.99 2.33
CA MET A 178 -0.86 2.54 1.86
C MET A 178 0.33 1.84 2.54
N LEU A 179 0.24 1.50 3.84
CA LEU A 179 1.31 0.76 4.53
C LEU A 179 1.50 -0.66 3.97
N LEU A 180 0.42 -1.32 3.55
CA LEU A 180 0.47 -2.64 2.91
C LEU A 180 1.01 -2.58 1.48
N LEU A 181 0.74 -1.50 0.73
CA LEU A 181 1.38 -1.25 -0.56
C LEU A 181 2.90 -1.00 -0.39
N LEU A 182 3.29 -0.08 0.50
CA LEU A 182 4.70 0.26 0.78
C LEU A 182 5.52 -0.96 1.22
N LYS A 183 4.92 -1.90 1.95
CA LYS A 183 5.56 -3.16 2.37
C LYS A 183 5.99 -4.06 1.21
N ASN A 184 5.36 -3.93 0.04
CA ASN A 184 5.65 -4.71 -1.17
C ASN A 184 6.51 -3.93 -2.18
N GLU A 185 6.77 -2.66 -1.93
CA GLU A 185 7.52 -1.74 -2.80
C GLU A 185 8.94 -1.49 -2.26
N GLU A 186 9.86 -1.13 -3.15
CA GLU A 186 11.22 -0.76 -2.80
C GLU A 186 11.31 0.73 -2.41
N PRO A 187 12.09 1.14 -1.40
CA PRO A 187 12.25 2.56 -1.09
C PRO A 187 12.87 3.32 -2.27
N THR A 188 12.24 4.46 -2.59
CA THR A 188 12.73 5.42 -3.59
C THR A 188 12.90 6.79 -2.96
N ASN A 189 13.76 7.64 -3.54
CA ASN A 189 13.96 9.03 -3.10
C ASN A 189 12.65 9.80 -2.95
N GLU A 190 11.68 9.53 -3.82
CA GLU A 190 10.41 10.25 -3.87
C GLU A 190 9.43 9.78 -2.79
N ILE A 191 9.25 8.46 -2.63
CA ILE A 191 8.41 7.89 -1.57
C ILE A 191 8.94 8.31 -0.20
N ILE A 192 10.27 8.28 0.00
CA ILE A 192 10.89 8.69 1.26
C ILE A 192 10.76 10.21 1.49
N ARG A 193 10.91 11.05 0.45
CA ARG A 193 10.67 12.51 0.52
C ARG A 193 9.24 12.81 0.99
N LEU A 194 8.25 12.19 0.33
CA LEU A 194 6.83 12.42 0.61
C LEU A 194 6.44 11.91 2.01
N MET A 195 6.90 10.70 2.36
CA MET A 195 6.67 10.11 3.69
C MET A 195 7.29 10.95 4.82
N LEU A 196 8.52 11.44 4.67
CA LEU A 196 9.17 12.27 5.70
C LEU A 196 8.67 13.73 5.73
N SER A 197 7.83 14.14 4.78
CA SER A 197 7.16 15.45 4.78
C SER A 197 5.92 15.49 5.68
N ARG A 198 5.41 14.32 6.08
CA ARG A 198 4.27 14.16 7.00
C ARG A 198 4.54 14.84 8.34
N GLU A 199 3.52 15.39 8.97
CA GLU A 199 3.66 16.03 10.28
C GLU A 199 3.83 15.01 11.42
N ALA A 200 5.03 14.98 12.01
CA ALA A 200 5.31 14.24 13.23
C ALA A 200 4.68 14.95 14.45
N LYS A 201 3.44 14.59 14.79
CA LYS A 201 2.78 14.97 16.05
C LYS A 201 3.58 14.43 17.25
N ALA A 202 3.38 14.97 18.46
CA ALA A 202 4.27 14.76 19.62
C ALA A 202 4.50 13.30 20.11
N ARG A 203 3.77 12.31 19.58
CA ARG A 203 4.01 10.86 19.82
C ARG A 203 4.81 10.17 18.70
N GLY A 204 5.16 10.89 17.64
CA GLY A 204 5.69 10.38 16.38
C GLY A 204 4.58 9.98 15.42
N ASP A 205 4.96 9.68 14.17
CA ASP A 205 4.05 9.06 13.21
C ASP A 205 4.30 7.54 13.15
N SER A 206 3.31 6.77 13.62
CA SER A 206 3.31 5.32 13.64
C SER A 206 3.35 4.69 12.23
N PHE A 207 2.79 5.37 11.22
CA PHE A 207 2.84 4.92 9.83
C PHE A 207 4.27 5.01 9.29
N VAL A 208 4.91 6.17 9.46
CA VAL A 208 6.29 6.42 9.01
C VAL A 208 7.27 5.46 9.66
N THR A 209 7.20 5.33 10.99
CA THR A 209 8.07 4.39 11.73
C THR A 209 7.84 2.92 11.36
N SER A 210 6.60 2.53 11.00
CA SER A 210 6.31 1.17 10.52
C SER A 210 6.86 0.91 9.11
N ALA A 211 6.70 1.86 8.18
CA ALA A 211 7.24 1.76 6.82
C ALA A 211 8.79 1.69 6.83
N LEU A 212 9.44 2.59 7.59
CA LEU A 212 10.89 2.53 7.83
C LEU A 212 11.32 1.17 8.41
N ARG A 213 10.56 0.61 9.35
CA ARG A 213 10.85 -0.72 9.93
C ARG A 213 10.81 -1.85 8.91
N PHE A 214 9.84 -1.85 7.99
CA PHE A 214 9.77 -2.87 6.92
C PHE A 214 10.94 -2.75 5.93
N TRP A 215 11.35 -1.53 5.58
CA TRP A 215 12.45 -1.33 4.65
C TRP A 215 13.83 -1.53 5.28
N CYS A 216 14.08 -1.20 6.55
CA CYS A 216 15.33 -1.58 7.23
C CYS A 216 15.53 -3.11 7.22
N GLN A 217 14.46 -3.91 7.29
CA GLN A 217 14.57 -5.37 7.24
C GLN A 217 14.90 -5.97 5.86
N ARG A 218 14.94 -5.16 4.79
CA ARG A 218 15.03 -5.64 3.39
C ARG A 218 15.97 -4.84 2.48
N TYR A 219 16.16 -3.56 2.79
CA TYR A 219 16.82 -2.55 1.96
C TYR A 219 17.60 -1.55 2.83
N GLU A 220 18.19 -2.00 3.95
CA GLU A 220 18.79 -1.14 5.00
C GLU A 220 19.79 -0.12 4.43
N GLU A 221 20.72 -0.59 3.61
CA GLU A 221 21.75 0.21 2.94
C GLU A 221 21.14 1.29 2.04
N LYS A 222 20.29 0.89 1.08
CA LYS A 222 19.62 1.81 0.14
C LYS A 222 18.74 2.84 0.86
N LEU A 223 18.02 2.42 1.90
CA LEU A 223 17.22 3.32 2.73
C LEU A 223 18.11 4.34 3.46
N SER A 224 19.24 3.88 4.00
CA SER A 224 20.24 4.73 4.65
C SER A 224 20.82 5.75 3.69
N GLU A 225 21.25 5.34 2.48
CA GLU A 225 21.73 6.23 1.43
C GLU A 225 20.71 7.32 1.04
N ILE A 226 19.45 6.92 0.80
CA ILE A 226 18.37 7.84 0.41
C ILE A 226 18.12 8.88 1.50
N ILE A 227 17.99 8.46 2.77
CA ILE A 227 17.72 9.38 3.88
C ILE A 227 18.94 10.25 4.17
N ALA A 228 20.16 9.70 4.12
CA ALA A 228 21.40 10.45 4.29
C ALA A 228 21.57 11.54 3.21
N SER A 229 21.27 11.21 1.95
CA SER A 229 21.26 12.16 0.83
C SER A 229 20.21 13.25 1.04
N LEU A 230 18.98 12.87 1.41
CA LEU A 230 17.89 13.80 1.70
C LEU A 230 18.23 14.75 2.86
N LEU A 231 18.82 14.25 3.95
CA LEU A 231 19.25 15.07 5.10
C LEU A 231 20.41 16.00 4.72
N THR A 232 21.45 15.48 4.05
CA THR A 232 22.61 16.27 3.61
C THR A 232 22.20 17.38 2.64
N SER A 233 21.18 17.15 1.79
CA SER A 233 20.66 18.18 0.87
C SER A 233 20.11 19.44 1.56
N LYS A 234 19.82 19.38 2.87
CA LYS A 234 19.35 20.51 3.68
C LYS A 234 20.49 21.39 4.20
N TYR A 235 21.73 20.88 4.16
CA TYR A 235 22.93 21.52 4.69
C TYR A 235 23.99 21.72 3.58
N PRO A 236 23.70 22.55 2.56
CA PRO A 236 24.61 22.75 1.42
C PRO A 236 25.90 23.45 1.85
N SER A 237 27.04 22.85 1.51
CA SER A 237 28.40 23.26 1.94
C SER A 237 28.93 24.57 1.32
N SER A 238 28.05 25.52 0.98
CA SER A 238 28.41 26.75 0.26
C SER A 238 27.66 27.98 0.79
N SER A 239 28.40 29.09 0.93
CA SER A 239 27.97 30.37 1.52
C SER A 239 26.64 30.91 0.96
N PRO A 240 25.76 31.53 1.78
CA PRO A 240 24.37 31.89 1.44
C PRO A 240 24.19 33.03 0.42
N ASN A 241 25.19 33.32 -0.42
CA ASN A 241 25.27 34.55 -1.24
C ASN A 241 24.65 34.46 -2.65
N LYS A 242 23.69 33.54 -2.88
CA LYS A 242 22.79 33.58 -4.05
C LYS A 242 21.32 33.48 -3.62
N ARG A 243 20.79 34.61 -3.16
CA ARG A 243 19.41 34.82 -2.69
C ARG A 243 18.38 34.65 -3.82
N LYS A 244 18.08 33.41 -4.22
CA LYS A 244 16.91 33.12 -5.07
C LYS A 244 15.64 33.58 -4.35
N ARG A 245 14.91 34.50 -4.98
CA ARG A 245 13.67 35.09 -4.47
C ARG A 245 12.59 34.00 -4.42
N PRO A 246 11.92 33.74 -3.29
CA PRO A 246 10.82 32.78 -3.26
C PRO A 246 9.66 33.31 -4.10
N THR A 247 9.33 32.61 -5.16
CA THR A 247 8.13 32.87 -5.97
C THR A 247 6.90 32.44 -5.19
N LYS A 248 5.99 33.37 -4.90
CA LYS A 248 4.69 33.04 -4.30
C LYS A 248 3.85 32.27 -5.32
N SER A 249 3.76 30.96 -5.13
CA SER A 249 2.74 30.09 -5.75
C SER A 249 2.02 29.32 -4.63
N SER A 250 0.71 29.16 -4.76
CA SER A 250 -0.18 28.61 -3.74
C SER A 250 0.05 27.12 -3.46
N SER A 251 -0.35 26.70 -2.26
CA SER A 251 -0.68 25.33 -1.80
C SER A 251 0.33 24.17 -1.95
N ALA A 252 1.36 24.24 -2.80
CA ALA A 252 2.26 23.12 -3.08
C ALA A 252 3.49 23.00 -2.13
N SER A 253 3.59 23.84 -1.09
CA SER A 253 4.80 23.98 -0.27
C SER A 253 5.04 22.87 0.78
N SER A 254 4.12 21.91 0.93
CA SER A 254 4.17 20.86 1.96
C SER A 254 5.00 19.62 1.59
N SER A 255 5.35 19.41 0.33
CA SER A 255 5.90 18.12 -0.14
C SER A 255 7.42 17.94 0.07
N ILE A 256 8.15 18.93 0.59
CA ILE A 256 9.60 18.84 0.81
C ILE A 256 9.86 19.02 2.31
N PRO A 257 10.49 18.04 3.00
CA PRO A 257 10.64 18.12 4.44
C PRO A 257 11.75 19.10 4.82
N SER A 258 11.59 19.80 5.94
CA SER A 258 12.67 20.52 6.61
C SER A 258 13.69 19.55 7.21
N ALA A 259 14.87 20.05 7.61
CA ALA A 259 15.85 19.22 8.30
C ALA A 259 15.33 18.72 9.65
N ASP A 260 14.68 19.59 10.44
CA ASP A 260 14.08 19.23 11.72
C ASP A 260 12.95 18.19 11.57
N GLN A 261 12.17 18.20 10.48
CA GLN A 261 11.18 17.14 10.19
C GLN A 261 11.86 15.78 9.96
N VAL A 262 12.95 15.73 9.17
CA VAL A 262 13.72 14.49 8.94
C VAL A 262 14.35 13.99 10.24
N LEU A 263 14.97 14.87 11.02
CA LEU A 263 15.56 14.53 12.34
C LEU A 263 14.49 14.04 13.33
N ASN A 264 13.30 14.64 13.34
CA ASN A 264 12.20 14.23 14.22
C ASN A 264 11.66 12.83 13.86
N HIS A 265 11.44 12.54 12.57
CA HIS A 265 11.06 11.19 12.12
C HIS A 265 12.14 10.16 12.42
N LEU A 266 13.43 10.52 12.27
CA LEU A 266 14.54 9.64 12.64
C LEU A 266 14.62 9.40 14.16
N GLU A 267 14.43 10.42 15.00
CA GLU A 267 14.41 10.25 16.46
C GLU A 267 13.24 9.38 16.92
N HIS A 268 12.06 9.55 16.32
CA HIS A 268 10.91 8.67 16.56
C HIS A 268 11.17 7.23 16.08
N TYR A 269 11.84 7.04 14.93
CA TYR A 269 12.25 5.71 14.47
C TYR A 269 13.24 5.05 15.44
N ARG A 270 14.31 5.76 15.85
CA ARG A 270 15.28 5.32 16.87
C ARG A 270 14.60 4.86 18.15
N ARG A 271 13.63 5.62 18.65
CA ARG A 271 12.86 5.27 19.87
C ARG A 271 11.92 4.07 19.70
N SER A 272 11.58 3.70 18.46
CA SER A 272 10.85 2.46 18.13
C SER A 272 11.76 1.21 18.07
N CYS A 273 13.07 1.39 17.84
CA CYS A 273 14.08 0.35 17.69
C CYS A 273 14.51 -0.28 19.03
N ARG A 274 13.55 -0.80 19.81
CA ARG A 274 13.84 -1.54 21.05
C ARG A 274 14.64 -2.82 20.76
N HIS A 275 15.49 -3.20 21.73
CA HIS A 275 16.32 -4.41 21.72
C HIS A 275 17.21 -4.56 20.46
N GLY A 276 17.76 -3.46 19.95
CA GLY A 276 18.70 -3.48 18.80
C GLY A 276 18.07 -3.78 17.44
N THR A 277 16.73 -3.83 17.34
CA THR A 277 16.05 -4.14 16.08
C THR A 277 15.88 -2.90 15.20
N GLY A 278 16.56 -2.86 14.05
CA GLY A 278 16.50 -1.74 13.09
C GLY A 278 17.49 -0.60 13.35
N THR A 279 18.44 -0.75 14.27
CA THR A 279 19.46 0.27 14.54
C THR A 279 20.57 0.33 13.48
N GLY A 280 20.69 -0.67 12.60
CA GLY A 280 21.73 -0.73 11.57
C GLY A 280 21.69 0.42 10.56
N LEU A 281 20.49 0.96 10.29
CA LEU A 281 20.24 2.19 9.52
C LEU A 281 21.21 3.33 9.87
N TYR A 282 21.52 3.50 11.17
CA TYR A 282 22.37 4.56 11.69
C TYR A 282 23.87 4.27 11.58
N VAL A 283 24.27 3.00 11.45
CA VAL A 283 25.68 2.57 11.46
C VAL A 283 26.36 2.80 10.11
N HIS A 284 25.60 2.82 9.01
CA HIS A 284 26.12 3.09 7.67
C HIS A 284 26.82 4.46 7.57
N ASP A 285 28.03 4.49 6.99
CA ASP A 285 28.88 5.68 6.87
C ASP A 285 28.18 6.93 6.31
N MET A 286 27.23 6.76 5.37
CA MET A 286 26.50 7.88 4.80
C MET A 286 25.54 8.52 5.82
N MET A 287 24.87 7.72 6.65
CA MET A 287 24.03 8.23 7.73
C MET A 287 24.86 8.89 8.82
N GLN A 288 25.98 8.27 9.20
CA GLN A 288 26.97 8.84 10.12
C GLN A 288 27.39 10.25 9.67
N ARG A 289 27.89 10.38 8.43
CA ARG A 289 28.32 11.67 7.84
C ARG A 289 27.16 12.67 7.69
N ALA A 290 25.95 12.22 7.37
CA ALA A 290 24.77 13.07 7.29
C ALA A 290 24.34 13.63 8.67
N LEU A 291 24.40 12.81 9.73
CA LEU A 291 24.09 13.21 11.10
C LEU A 291 25.17 14.14 11.68
N GLN A 292 26.45 13.91 11.39
CA GLN A 292 27.54 14.84 11.73
C GLN A 292 27.39 16.20 11.02
N SER A 293 27.02 16.18 9.74
CA SER A 293 26.69 17.40 8.98
C SER A 293 25.48 18.14 9.58
N ALA A 294 24.42 17.41 9.94
CA ALA A 294 23.25 17.97 10.59
C ALA A 294 23.57 18.55 11.98
N TYR A 295 24.39 17.88 12.79
CA TYR A 295 24.83 18.36 14.10
C TYR A 295 25.65 19.65 13.99
N SER A 296 26.65 19.70 13.11
CA SER A 296 27.52 20.87 12.94
C SER A 296 26.76 22.12 12.49
N HIS A 297 25.71 21.96 11.67
CA HIS A 297 24.84 23.05 11.23
C HIS A 297 23.63 23.33 12.16
N SER A 298 23.43 22.55 13.22
CA SER A 298 22.32 22.72 14.16
C SER A 298 22.58 23.78 15.23
N ASN A 299 21.53 24.52 15.59
CA ASN A 299 21.52 25.38 16.77
C ASN A 299 21.42 24.56 18.07
N ASP A 300 21.68 25.19 19.22
CA ASP A 300 21.76 24.47 20.50
C ASP A 300 20.42 23.89 20.97
N SER A 301 19.29 24.48 20.58
CA SER A 301 17.97 23.88 20.81
C SER A 301 17.77 22.59 20.01
N THR A 302 18.09 22.59 18.71
CA THR A 302 18.04 21.39 17.85
C THR A 302 19.02 20.31 18.35
N LYS A 303 20.26 20.69 18.74
CA LYS A 303 21.24 19.78 19.35
C LYS A 303 20.76 19.16 20.65
N LYS A 304 20.07 19.94 21.50
CA LYS A 304 19.49 19.46 22.77
C LYS A 304 18.23 18.60 22.57
N GLN A 305 17.44 18.88 21.53
CA GLN A 305 16.24 18.12 21.19
C GLN A 305 16.56 16.73 20.63
N PHE A 306 17.61 16.62 19.82
CA PHE A 306 18.02 15.38 19.15
C PHE A 306 19.36 14.84 19.69
N SER A 307 19.68 15.09 20.96
CA SER A 307 20.97 14.73 21.58
C SER A 307 21.30 13.25 21.42
N ASP A 308 20.32 12.38 21.68
CA ASP A 308 20.49 10.93 21.59
C ASP A 308 20.70 10.45 20.14
N LEU A 309 20.08 11.12 19.16
CA LEU A 309 20.22 10.79 17.74
C LEU A 309 21.61 11.20 17.24
N PHE A 310 22.08 12.39 17.62
CA PHE A 310 23.42 12.85 17.28
C PHE A 310 24.52 12.07 18.01
N ALA A 311 24.25 11.56 19.22
CA ALA A 311 25.17 10.68 19.94
C ALA A 311 25.44 9.35 19.21
N LEU A 312 24.56 8.90 18.30
CA LEU A 312 24.82 7.74 17.44
C LEU A 312 25.89 8.00 16.37
N ALA A 313 26.23 9.26 16.10
CA ALA A 313 27.19 9.68 15.07
C ALA A 313 28.34 10.55 15.63
N ALA A 314 28.49 10.59 16.96
CA ALA A 314 29.65 11.15 17.61
C ALA A 314 30.86 10.23 17.39
N GLU A 315 31.97 10.77 16.88
CA GLU A 315 33.17 9.98 16.67
C GLU A 315 33.81 9.59 17.99
N ASP A 316 34.15 8.31 18.14
CA ASP A 316 35.00 7.84 19.21
C ASP A 316 36.46 8.21 18.86
N GLU A 317 36.89 9.43 19.27
CA GLU A 317 38.23 9.98 19.03
C GLU A 317 39.36 9.02 19.49
N THR A 318 39.05 8.07 20.39
CA THR A 318 39.97 7.04 20.86
C THR A 318 40.53 6.16 19.72
N SER A 319 39.81 6.05 18.60
CA SER A 319 40.21 5.28 17.42
C SER A 319 41.49 5.79 16.73
N ALA A 320 41.92 7.03 17.00
CA ALA A 320 43.14 7.62 16.43
C ALA A 320 44.45 7.08 17.04
N VAL A 321 44.42 6.39 18.19
CA VAL A 321 45.63 6.01 18.96
C VAL A 321 45.79 4.48 19.06
N GLY A 322 45.93 3.79 17.92
CA GLY A 322 45.95 2.32 17.89
C GLY A 322 46.90 1.59 16.94
N ARG A 323 47.56 2.25 15.97
CA ARG A 323 48.37 1.54 14.94
C ARG A 323 49.69 2.23 14.54
N ARG A 324 50.63 2.39 15.48
CA ARG A 324 52.08 2.48 15.17
C ARG A 324 52.89 1.66 16.16
N GLY A 325 53.71 0.73 15.66
CA GLY A 325 54.65 -0.03 16.47
C GLY A 325 55.85 0.82 16.89
N GLY A 326 56.28 0.69 18.14
CA GLY A 326 57.45 1.36 18.70
C GLY A 326 58.17 0.44 19.69
N SER A 327 59.48 0.27 19.54
CA SER A 327 60.24 -0.73 20.29
C SER A 327 60.72 -0.23 21.65
N GLY A 328 60.43 -1.01 22.69
CA GLY A 328 61.38 -1.32 23.77
C GLY A 328 61.83 -0.21 24.73
N ARG A 329 61.30 -0.25 25.97
CA ARG A 329 62.10 -0.30 27.20
C ARG A 329 61.20 -0.68 28.39
N GLY A 330 61.57 -1.73 29.13
CA GLY A 330 60.73 -2.32 30.17
C GLY A 330 61.13 -1.98 31.61
N ARG A 331 60.27 -2.33 32.56
CA ARG A 331 60.60 -2.45 33.99
C ARG A 331 59.96 -3.73 34.55
N LYS A 332 60.56 -4.31 35.60
CA LYS A 332 60.30 -5.70 36.04
C LYS A 332 59.02 -5.84 36.88
N GLN A 333 58.50 -7.07 36.90
CA GLN A 333 57.55 -7.60 37.89
C GLN A 333 58.14 -7.56 39.32
N PRO A 334 57.33 -7.92 40.33
CA PRO A 334 57.65 -9.13 41.10
C PRO A 334 56.56 -10.22 40.99
N LEU A 335 56.97 -11.48 41.21
CA LEU A 335 56.08 -12.64 41.26
C LEU A 335 55.79 -13.06 42.71
N ASN A 336 54.65 -13.70 42.90
CA ASN A 336 54.52 -14.96 43.66
C ASN A 336 53.36 -15.74 42.99
N LYS A 337 53.42 -17.02 42.58
CA LYS A 337 54.03 -18.26 43.12
C LYS A 337 53.47 -18.65 44.51
N LYS A 338 53.06 -19.90 44.76
CA LYS A 338 53.33 -21.18 44.05
C LYS A 338 52.18 -22.19 44.26
N ASP A 339 52.05 -23.14 43.32
CA ASP A 339 51.79 -24.61 43.46
C ASP A 339 50.79 -25.17 44.52
N SER A 340 50.04 -26.26 44.31
CA SER A 340 49.76 -27.20 43.18
C SER A 340 48.62 -28.21 43.65
N ASN A 341 48.28 -29.40 43.13
CA ASN A 341 48.84 -30.32 42.11
C ASN A 341 47.84 -31.46 41.69
N ILE A 342 48.23 -32.34 40.74
CA ILE A 342 48.05 -33.83 40.64
C ILE A 342 46.74 -34.51 41.14
N HIS A 343 46.07 -35.45 40.44
CA HIS A 343 46.24 -36.07 39.10
C HIS A 343 44.94 -36.80 38.66
N ASN A 344 44.78 -37.04 37.34
CA ASN A 344 44.02 -38.18 36.73
C ASN A 344 42.49 -38.25 36.90
N THR A 345 41.68 -38.87 36.01
CA THR A 345 41.93 -39.51 34.69
C THR A 345 40.63 -39.51 33.85
N GLY A 346 40.72 -39.52 32.52
CA GLY A 346 39.80 -40.35 31.71
C GLY A 346 38.96 -39.71 30.58
N ASN A 347 39.31 -40.08 29.35
CA ASN A 347 38.45 -40.37 28.19
C ASN A 347 37.76 -39.28 27.31
N LYS A 348 38.05 -39.45 26.01
CA LYS A 348 37.16 -39.34 24.81
C LYS A 348 36.69 -37.96 24.29
N LYS A 349 37.47 -37.47 23.33
CA LYS A 349 37.10 -37.25 21.90
C LYS A 349 35.82 -36.47 21.54
N ASN A 350 36.05 -35.41 20.73
CA ASN A 350 35.29 -34.99 19.53
C ASN A 350 33.80 -34.58 19.69
N SER A 351 33.25 -33.75 18.81
CA SER A 351 33.83 -32.73 17.92
C SER A 351 32.73 -31.75 17.48
N GLU A 352 33.14 -30.56 17.06
CA GLU A 352 32.31 -29.42 16.66
C GLU A 352 31.16 -29.66 15.65
N ILE A 353 30.28 -28.63 15.60
CA ILE A 353 29.62 -28.03 14.42
C ILE A 353 28.18 -28.47 14.06
N LEU A 354 27.27 -27.47 14.16
CA LEU A 354 26.01 -27.23 13.42
C LEU A 354 24.91 -28.33 13.43
N LYS A 355 23.62 -28.05 13.64
CA LYS A 355 22.81 -26.95 13.07
C LYS A 355 21.42 -26.81 13.75
N THR A 356 20.77 -25.68 13.51
CA THR A 356 19.31 -25.41 13.50
C THR A 356 18.39 -26.05 14.56
N VAL A 357 17.77 -25.20 15.39
CA VAL A 357 16.55 -25.56 16.17
C VAL A 357 15.31 -25.00 15.46
N TYR A 358 14.42 -25.91 15.07
CA TYR A 358 12.97 -25.68 14.94
C TYR A 358 12.30 -27.04 15.18
N SER A 359 11.83 -27.28 16.41
CA SER A 359 10.94 -28.41 16.72
C SER A 359 9.51 -27.91 16.75
N SER A 360 8.57 -28.75 16.38
CA SER A 360 7.14 -28.52 16.57
C SER A 360 6.54 -29.89 16.78
N ASP A 361 6.23 -30.19 18.04
CA ASP A 361 5.83 -31.53 18.45
C ASP A 361 4.31 -31.61 18.41
N ASP A 362 3.76 -32.36 17.46
CA ASP A 362 2.35 -32.75 17.45
C ASP A 362 2.04 -33.70 18.61
N ASN A 363 0.93 -33.49 19.31
CA ASN A 363 0.28 -34.56 20.07
C ASN A 363 -1.23 -34.32 20.25
N SER A 364 -2.04 -35.18 19.65
CA SER A 364 -3.47 -35.38 19.97
C SER A 364 -3.84 -36.83 19.62
N SER A 365 -4.66 -37.46 20.46
CA SER A 365 -4.74 -38.92 20.60
C SER A 365 -5.53 -39.68 19.51
N GLU A 366 -5.29 -40.99 19.44
CA GLU A 366 -5.89 -41.96 18.49
C GLU A 366 -7.25 -42.58 18.96
N GLU A 367 -7.60 -43.71 18.32
CA GLU A 367 -8.76 -44.63 18.51
C GLU A 367 -10.11 -44.21 17.86
N ASP A 368 -10.78 -45.00 17.01
CA ASP A 368 -10.38 -45.70 15.75
C ASP A 368 -11.62 -45.62 14.76
N TRP A 369 -12.24 -46.59 14.07
CA TRP A 369 -12.03 -48.04 13.85
C TRP A 369 -12.44 -48.51 12.44
N SER A 370 -11.75 -49.54 11.94
CA SER A 370 -12.25 -50.56 11.01
C SER A 370 -12.89 -50.15 9.66
N LYS A 371 -12.01 -49.72 8.74
CA LYS A 371 -11.82 -50.26 7.36
C LYS A 371 -12.93 -51.17 6.76
N HIS A 372 -13.31 -50.90 5.50
CA HIS A 372 -13.18 -51.93 4.43
C HIS A 372 -12.92 -51.30 3.05
N LYS A 373 -12.82 -52.10 1.97
CA LYS A 373 -11.89 -51.87 0.83
C LYS A 373 -12.48 -52.21 -0.56
N ILE A 374 -12.07 -51.44 -1.59
CA ILE A 374 -11.84 -51.87 -3.01
C ILE A 374 -13.12 -52.21 -3.84
N SER A 375 -13.25 -52.06 -5.17
CA SER A 375 -12.33 -51.76 -6.30
C SER A 375 -12.86 -50.80 -7.38
N GLN A 376 -11.92 -50.36 -8.23
CA GLN A 376 -12.04 -49.93 -9.65
C GLN A 376 -12.73 -50.98 -10.57
N ALA A 377 -13.06 -50.77 -11.86
CA ALA A 377 -13.46 -49.58 -12.66
C ALA A 377 -13.84 -49.97 -14.13
N ALA A 378 -14.52 -49.05 -14.86
CA ALA A 378 -14.42 -48.77 -16.31
C ALA A 378 -15.15 -49.60 -17.43
N LYS A 379 -15.94 -48.84 -18.23
CA LYS A 379 -16.13 -48.86 -19.71
C LYS A 379 -16.90 -50.00 -20.43
N LYS A 380 -18.10 -49.64 -20.95
CA LYS A 380 -18.54 -49.57 -22.39
C LYS A 380 -20.07 -49.38 -22.45
N ARG A 381 -20.77 -49.02 -23.54
CA ARG A 381 -20.69 -47.97 -24.59
C ARG A 381 -21.93 -48.16 -25.51
N LYS A 382 -23.00 -47.38 -25.29
CA LYS A 382 -23.99 -46.89 -26.29
C LYS A 382 -24.85 -47.89 -27.13
N LYS A 383 -26.19 -47.86 -26.95
CA LYS A 383 -27.18 -47.54 -28.03
C LYS A 383 -28.67 -47.45 -27.61
N ASN A 384 -29.38 -46.53 -28.28
CA ASN A 384 -30.80 -46.45 -28.69
C ASN A 384 -32.00 -46.45 -27.69
N ILE A 385 -32.99 -45.64 -28.09
CA ILE A 385 -34.43 -45.60 -27.70
C ILE A 385 -35.20 -46.48 -28.73
N PRO A 386 -36.37 -47.07 -28.39
CA PRO A 386 -37.66 -46.35 -28.30
C PRO A 386 -38.56 -46.82 -27.11
N ASP A 387 -39.83 -46.42 -26.92
CA ASP A 387 -40.57 -45.13 -26.93
C ASP A 387 -41.99 -45.39 -26.30
N SER A 388 -42.86 -44.37 -26.16
CA SER A 388 -44.19 -44.38 -25.46
C SER A 388 -44.13 -44.51 -23.92
N GLU A 389 -45.11 -44.06 -23.14
CA GLU A 389 -46.45 -43.48 -23.44
C GLU A 389 -46.69 -42.19 -22.64
#